data_AF-A0A3D0WRH0-F1
#
_entry.id   AF-A0A3D0WRH0-F1
#
_cell.length_a   1.000
_cell.length_b   1.000
_cell.length_c   1.000
_cell.angle_alpha   90.00
_cell.angle_beta   90.00
_cell.angle_gamma   90.00
#
_symmetry.space_group_name_H-M   'P 1'
#
loop_
_entity.id
_entity.type
_entity.pdbx_description
1 polymer ?
#
loop_
_entity_poly.entity_id
_entity_poly.type
_entity_poly.pdbx_seq_one_letter_code
_entity_poly.pdbx_strand_id
1 'polypeptide(L)'
;MRDFSMKDPAFLFYSKDFYEGTRMMLPEERACYVDLLIYQHQNGIIPDDDKRLLLYCSGISKSVLHDVLKSKFTNTEDGWINDRLNTEMIARQNYKSSLSSSGKIGQFWKKAKKLLSRTEYNTLKKYLDRDELENEIDEIDLLDEGSLIGSLKHRLSIIANANEDIDIDKEKGGVGEKEKTEKEKEYDRFNEWVDKTIPELRKIKKQITFSEYCILTQKYNGEQIRKILTDMANYKKAPTQYTSVNLTFLKWAKKEYG
;
A
#
# COMPACT_ATOMS: atom_id res chain seq x y z
N MET A 1 -1.53 19.52 -16.11
CA MET A 1 -1.55 18.33 -16.96
C MET A 1 -2.12 17.20 -16.11
N ARG A 2 -3.34 16.72 -16.38
CA ARG A 2 -3.90 15.58 -15.65
C ARG A 2 -3.18 14.34 -16.15
N ASP A 3 -2.58 13.60 -15.23
CA ASP A 3 -1.95 12.32 -15.49
C ASP A 3 -2.98 11.38 -16.13
N PHE A 4 -2.81 11.07 -17.42
CA PHE A 4 -3.55 10.03 -18.11
C PHE A 4 -2.96 8.67 -17.70
N SER A 5 -3.07 8.34 -16.41
CA SER A 5 -3.11 6.95 -15.97
C SER A 5 -4.10 6.25 -16.89
N MET A 6 -3.61 5.27 -17.66
CA MET A 6 -4.37 4.58 -18.71
C MET A 6 -5.68 4.05 -18.10
N LYS A 7 -6.78 4.80 -18.31
CA LYS A 7 -8.12 4.40 -17.88
C LYS A 7 -8.37 2.99 -18.41
N ASP A 8 -8.99 2.15 -17.59
CA ASP A 8 -9.23 0.76 -17.99
C ASP A 8 -9.88 0.74 -19.37
N PRO A 9 -9.28 0.11 -20.39
CA PRO A 9 -9.86 0.14 -21.73
C PRO A 9 -11.11 -0.73 -21.83
N ALA A 10 -11.41 -1.57 -20.84
CA ALA A 10 -12.51 -2.53 -20.93
C ALA A 10 -13.20 -2.81 -19.59
N PHE A 11 -14.49 -3.14 -19.64
CA PHE A 11 -15.22 -3.80 -18.56
C PHE A 11 -15.83 -5.12 -19.06
N LEU A 12 -16.24 -6.01 -18.15
CA LEU A 12 -16.89 -7.27 -18.53
C LEU A 12 -18.31 -7.00 -18.99
N PHE A 13 -18.65 -7.48 -20.19
CA PHE A 13 -20.00 -7.37 -20.72
C PHE A 13 -20.68 -8.74 -20.70
N TYR A 14 -21.62 -8.92 -19.76
CA TYR A 14 -22.36 -10.17 -19.60
C TYR A 14 -23.58 -10.18 -20.52
N SER A 15 -23.41 -10.75 -21.70
CA SER A 15 -24.41 -10.73 -22.77
C SER A 15 -25.78 -11.26 -22.35
N LYS A 16 -25.83 -12.32 -21.53
CA LYS A 16 -27.08 -12.87 -20.99
C LYS A 16 -27.81 -11.88 -20.09
N ASP A 17 -27.12 -11.34 -19.08
CA ASP A 17 -27.73 -10.43 -18.11
C ASP A 17 -28.13 -9.11 -18.77
N PHE A 18 -27.31 -8.63 -19.72
CA PHE A 18 -27.65 -7.47 -20.54
C PHE A 18 -28.92 -7.73 -21.34
N TYR A 19 -29.01 -8.89 -22.03
CA TYR A 19 -30.17 -9.24 -22.82
C TYR A 19 -31.43 -9.35 -21.96
N GLU A 20 -31.36 -10.06 -20.83
CA GLU A 20 -32.49 -10.20 -19.90
C GLU A 20 -32.91 -8.85 -19.31
N GLY A 21 -31.95 -8.04 -18.87
CA GLY A 21 -32.20 -6.74 -18.26
C GLY A 21 -32.64 -5.64 -19.23
N THR A 22 -32.51 -5.84 -20.54
CA THR A 22 -32.92 -4.86 -21.57
C THR A 22 -34.03 -5.39 -22.49
N ARG A 23 -34.56 -6.58 -22.20
CA ARG A 23 -35.50 -7.29 -23.07
C ARG A 23 -36.76 -6.49 -23.40
N MET A 24 -37.25 -5.71 -22.44
CA MET A 24 -38.47 -4.89 -22.57
C MET A 24 -38.18 -3.43 -22.96
N MET A 25 -36.92 -3.07 -23.18
CA MET A 25 -36.52 -1.72 -23.57
C MET A 25 -36.62 -1.55 -25.08
N LEU A 26 -37.09 -0.37 -25.49
CA LEU A 26 -37.03 0.09 -26.88
C LEU A 26 -35.58 0.21 -27.35
N PRO A 27 -35.33 0.16 -28.68
CA PRO A 27 -33.99 0.31 -29.23
C PRO A 27 -33.27 1.57 -28.75
N GLU A 28 -33.96 2.71 -28.67
CA GLU A 28 -33.38 3.99 -28.23
C GLU A 28 -33.01 3.96 -26.74
N GLU A 29 -33.88 3.39 -25.89
CA GLU A 29 -33.62 3.22 -24.46
C GLU A 29 -32.42 2.30 -24.22
N ARG A 30 -32.33 1.22 -24.99
CA ARG A 30 -31.22 0.25 -24.90
C ARG A 30 -29.90 0.87 -25.34
N ALA A 31 -29.90 1.66 -26.40
CA ALA A 31 -28.74 2.42 -26.86
C ALA A 31 -28.29 3.42 -25.78
N CYS A 32 -29.23 4.22 -25.25
CA CYS A 32 -28.99 5.15 -24.15
C CYS A 32 -28.36 4.45 -22.93
N TYR A 33 -28.88 3.29 -22.53
CA TYR A 33 -28.32 2.55 -21.40
C TYR A 33 -26.86 2.14 -21.63
N VAL A 34 -26.54 1.63 -22.82
CA VAL A 34 -25.16 1.25 -23.17
C VAL A 34 -24.24 2.47 -23.18
N ASP A 35 -24.68 3.57 -23.77
CA ASP A 35 -23.90 4.82 -23.81
C ASP A 35 -23.60 5.32 -22.39
N LEU A 36 -24.58 5.32 -21.50
CA LEU A 36 -24.38 5.70 -20.09
C LEU A 36 -23.44 4.75 -19.34
N LEU A 37 -23.47 3.45 -19.60
CA LEU A 37 -22.49 2.50 -19.03
C LEU A 37 -21.07 2.83 -19.51
N ILE A 38 -20.89 3.13 -20.80
CA ILE A 38 -19.60 3.52 -21.37
C ILE A 38 -19.14 4.85 -20.73
N TYR A 39 -20.04 5.82 -20.59
CA TYR A 39 -19.73 7.09 -19.94
C TYR A 39 -19.24 6.85 -18.51
N GLN A 40 -19.98 6.06 -17.72
CA GLN A 40 -19.63 5.77 -16.33
C GLN A 40 -18.27 5.09 -16.23
N HIS A 41 -18.01 4.10 -17.09
CA HIS A 41 -16.74 3.41 -17.11
C HIS A 41 -15.55 4.34 -17.39
N GLN A 42 -15.73 5.31 -18.31
CA GLN A 42 -14.66 6.23 -18.72
C GLN A 42 -14.52 7.44 -17.80
N ASN A 43 -15.59 7.88 -17.13
CA ASN A 43 -15.61 9.16 -16.41
C ASN A 43 -15.98 9.04 -14.92
N GLY A 44 -16.39 7.86 -14.45
CA GLY A 44 -16.91 7.67 -13.10
C GLY A 44 -18.38 8.04 -13.01
N ILE A 45 -18.76 8.82 -12.01
CA ILE A 45 -20.16 9.16 -11.73
C ILE A 45 -20.77 9.93 -12.92
N ILE A 46 -22.02 9.61 -13.27
CA ILE A 46 -22.77 10.30 -14.33
C ILE A 46 -23.39 11.57 -13.71
N PRO A 47 -22.99 12.78 -14.15
CA PRO A 47 -23.49 14.03 -13.56
C PRO A 47 -24.92 14.34 -14.03
N ASP A 48 -25.65 15.12 -13.23
CA ASP A 48 -26.95 15.70 -13.58
C ASP A 48 -26.82 16.87 -14.58
N ASP A 49 -26.27 16.60 -15.77
CA ASP A 49 -26.14 17.55 -16.87
C ASP A 49 -26.82 17.01 -18.14
N ASP A 50 -28.12 17.26 -18.24
CA ASP A 50 -28.95 16.81 -19.37
C ASP A 50 -28.36 17.20 -20.73
N LYS A 51 -27.80 18.42 -20.86
CA LYS A 51 -27.29 18.90 -22.16
C LYS A 51 -26.10 18.05 -22.59
N ARG A 52 -25.19 17.78 -21.67
CA ARG A 52 -23.99 16.97 -21.94
C ARG A 52 -24.35 15.50 -22.15
N LEU A 53 -25.29 14.97 -21.37
CA LEU A 53 -25.75 13.59 -21.52
C LEU A 53 -26.51 13.36 -22.83
N LEU A 54 -27.33 14.30 -23.27
CA LEU A 54 -28.02 14.23 -24.58
C LEU A 54 -27.07 14.40 -25.77
N LEU A 55 -25.96 15.12 -25.60
CA LEU A 55 -24.89 15.16 -26.60
C LEU A 55 -24.21 13.79 -26.72
N TYR A 56 -24.00 13.11 -25.59
CA TYR A 56 -23.37 11.79 -25.53
C TYR A 56 -24.31 10.69 -26.04
N CYS A 57 -25.54 10.65 -25.53
CA CYS A 57 -26.60 9.73 -25.92
C CYS A 57 -27.41 10.34 -27.08
N SER A 58 -26.75 10.62 -28.20
CA SER A 58 -27.37 11.38 -29.30
C SER A 58 -28.58 10.66 -29.89
N GLY A 59 -29.59 11.43 -30.34
CA GLY A 59 -30.76 10.88 -31.05
C GLY A 59 -31.92 10.43 -30.16
N ILE A 60 -31.87 10.70 -28.85
CA ILE A 60 -32.97 10.41 -27.91
C ILE A 60 -33.60 11.69 -27.34
N SER A 61 -34.83 11.58 -26.83
CA SER A 61 -35.48 12.66 -26.10
C SER A 61 -34.99 12.73 -24.65
N LYS A 62 -35.17 13.90 -24.03
CA LYS A 62 -34.92 14.08 -22.60
C LYS A 62 -35.74 13.12 -21.73
N SER A 63 -36.99 12.80 -22.10
CA SER A 63 -37.80 11.86 -21.33
C SER A 63 -37.16 10.46 -21.31
N VAL A 64 -36.72 9.96 -22.47
CA VAL A 64 -36.06 8.65 -22.59
C VAL A 64 -34.80 8.57 -21.74
N LEU A 65 -33.98 9.64 -21.74
CA LEU A 65 -32.78 9.70 -20.88
C LEU A 65 -33.15 9.53 -19.40
N HIS A 66 -34.15 10.27 -18.92
CA HIS A 66 -34.58 10.25 -17.53
C HIS A 66 -35.22 8.91 -17.13
N ASP A 67 -35.97 8.28 -18.03
CA ASP A 67 -36.59 6.97 -17.78
C ASP A 67 -35.53 5.86 -17.67
N VAL A 68 -34.48 5.92 -18.50
CA VAL A 68 -33.34 5.00 -18.41
C VAL A 68 -32.54 5.21 -17.13
N LEU A 69 -32.23 6.47 -16.77
CA LEU A 69 -31.52 6.78 -15.52
C LEU A 69 -32.26 6.22 -14.30
N LYS A 70 -33.57 6.51 -14.19
CA LYS A 70 -34.39 6.05 -13.06
C LYS A 70 -34.54 4.54 -12.98
N SER A 71 -34.53 3.84 -14.11
CA SER A 71 -34.76 2.39 -14.15
C SER A 71 -33.49 1.55 -14.02
N LYS A 72 -32.32 2.09 -14.42
CA LYS A 72 -31.05 1.33 -14.50
C LYS A 72 -29.93 1.87 -13.62
N PHE A 73 -30.10 3.05 -13.02
CA PHE A 73 -29.09 3.73 -12.22
C PHE A 73 -29.68 4.18 -10.88
N THR A 74 -28.83 4.22 -9.87
CA THR A 74 -29.13 4.74 -8.54
C THR A 74 -28.68 6.20 -8.49
N ASN A 75 -29.60 7.09 -8.06
CA ASN A 75 -29.28 8.50 -7.81
C ASN A 75 -28.58 8.62 -6.46
N THR A 76 -27.42 9.28 -6.47
CA THR A 76 -26.59 9.60 -5.30
C THR A 76 -26.44 11.11 -5.21
N GLU A 77 -25.90 11.63 -4.11
CA GLU A 77 -25.68 13.07 -3.94
C GLU A 77 -24.80 13.68 -5.05
N ASP A 78 -23.88 12.89 -5.62
CA ASP A 78 -22.93 13.32 -6.64
C ASP A 78 -23.38 13.04 -8.09
N GLY A 79 -24.54 12.38 -8.27
CA GLY A 79 -25.08 11.99 -9.58
C GLY A 79 -25.51 10.51 -9.65
N TRP A 80 -25.51 9.94 -10.85
CA TRP A 80 -26.04 8.59 -11.11
C TRP A 80 -24.95 7.54 -11.25
N ILE A 81 -25.21 6.35 -10.71
CA ILE A 81 -24.32 5.18 -10.83
C ILE A 81 -25.11 3.92 -11.16
N ASN A 82 -24.55 3.07 -12.00
CA ASN A 82 -24.97 1.68 -12.13
C ASN A 82 -24.19 0.86 -11.11
N ASP A 83 -24.88 0.34 -10.09
CA ASP A 83 -24.25 -0.33 -8.95
C ASP A 83 -23.42 -1.55 -9.34
N ARG A 84 -23.90 -2.31 -10.32
CA ARG A 84 -23.19 -3.49 -10.82
C ARG A 84 -21.87 -3.10 -11.48
N LEU A 85 -21.90 -2.17 -12.44
CA LEU A 85 -20.69 -1.70 -13.10
C LEU A 85 -19.73 -1.08 -12.10
N ASN A 86 -20.24 -0.29 -11.14
CA ASN A 86 -19.42 0.30 -10.08
C ASN A 86 -18.72 -0.79 -9.24
N THR A 87 -19.45 -1.84 -8.86
CA THR A 87 -18.88 -2.99 -8.13
C THR A 87 -17.77 -3.66 -8.92
N GLU A 88 -17.97 -3.88 -10.23
CA GLU A 88 -16.96 -4.48 -11.11
C GLU A 88 -15.73 -3.56 -11.30
N MET A 89 -15.95 -2.25 -11.45
CA MET A 89 -14.87 -1.25 -11.53
C MET A 89 -14.05 -1.22 -10.25
N ILE A 90 -14.70 -1.22 -9.08
CA ILE A 90 -14.03 -1.29 -7.77
C ILE A 90 -13.27 -2.61 -7.63
N ALA A 91 -13.88 -3.75 -7.96
CA ALA A 91 -13.22 -5.05 -7.90
C ALA A 91 -11.99 -5.12 -8.81
N ARG A 92 -12.08 -4.55 -10.02
CA ARG A 92 -10.94 -4.47 -10.97
C ARG A 92 -9.86 -3.52 -10.51
N GLN A 93 -10.23 -2.37 -9.95
CA GLN A 93 -9.28 -1.44 -9.35
C GLN A 93 -8.56 -2.10 -8.16
N ASN A 94 -9.31 -2.81 -7.32
CA ASN A 94 -8.79 -3.60 -6.21
C ASN A 94 -7.92 -4.76 -6.68
N TYR A 95 -8.23 -5.39 -7.81
CA TYR A 95 -7.38 -6.44 -8.38
C TYR A 95 -6.07 -5.88 -8.96
N LYS A 96 -6.12 -4.70 -9.61
CA LYS A 96 -4.91 -3.99 -10.05
C LYS A 96 -4.04 -3.57 -8.86
N SER A 97 -4.64 -3.12 -7.75
CA SER A 97 -3.92 -2.85 -6.51
C SER A 97 -3.52 -4.12 -5.74
N SER A 98 -4.16 -5.27 -6.02
CA SER A 98 -3.94 -6.62 -5.45
C SER A 98 -3.20 -7.57 -6.41
N LEU A 99 -2.32 -7.05 -7.27
CA LEU A 99 -1.11 -7.82 -7.59
C LEU A 99 -0.46 -8.11 -6.22
N SER A 100 -0.57 -9.35 -5.75
CA SER A 100 -0.36 -9.73 -4.35
C SER A 100 0.86 -9.05 -3.75
N SER A 101 0.86 -8.78 -2.44
CA SER A 101 2.03 -8.20 -1.75
C SER A 101 3.33 -8.94 -2.15
N SER A 102 3.24 -10.25 -2.36
CA SER A 102 4.31 -11.08 -2.93
C SER A 102 4.74 -10.71 -4.36
N GLY A 103 3.80 -10.40 -5.26
CA GLY A 103 4.08 -9.87 -6.60
C GLY A 103 4.73 -8.49 -6.59
N LYS A 104 4.24 -7.55 -5.76
CA LYS A 104 4.88 -6.23 -5.60
C LYS A 104 6.26 -6.34 -4.98
N ILE A 105 6.44 -7.19 -3.97
CA ILE A 105 7.75 -7.52 -3.38
C ILE A 105 8.69 -8.07 -4.46
N GLY A 106 8.20 -8.96 -5.34
CA GLY A 106 8.98 -9.48 -6.46
C GLY A 106 9.44 -8.38 -7.42
N GLN A 107 8.55 -7.44 -7.75
CA GLN A 107 8.88 -6.27 -8.59
C GLN A 107 9.86 -5.32 -7.91
N PHE A 108 9.68 -5.04 -6.61
CA PHE A 108 10.60 -4.26 -5.80
C PHE A 108 12.01 -4.84 -5.87
N TRP A 109 12.18 -6.13 -5.59
CA TRP A 109 13.51 -6.76 -5.64
C TRP A 109 14.10 -6.78 -7.04
N LYS A 110 13.29 -6.92 -8.09
CA LYS A 110 13.74 -6.86 -9.48
C LYS A 110 14.25 -5.47 -9.84
N LYS A 111 13.55 -4.41 -9.42
CA LYS A 111 13.97 -3.02 -9.63
C LYS A 111 15.18 -2.65 -8.79
N ALA A 112 15.19 -2.98 -7.50
CA ALA A 112 16.32 -2.74 -6.61
C ALA A 112 17.62 -3.37 -7.16
N LYS A 113 17.55 -4.59 -7.70
CA LYS A 113 18.70 -5.25 -8.34
C LYS A 113 19.24 -4.52 -9.58
N LYS A 114 18.38 -3.82 -10.30
CA LYS A 114 18.75 -3.03 -11.49
C LYS A 114 19.37 -1.67 -11.09
N LEU A 115 18.87 -1.08 -10.00
CA LEU A 115 19.20 0.29 -9.58
C LEU A 115 20.39 0.38 -8.61
N LEU A 116 20.66 -0.69 -7.86
CA LEU A 116 21.73 -0.75 -6.86
C LEU A 116 22.93 -1.54 -7.38
N SER A 117 24.11 -1.25 -6.83
CA SER A 117 25.29 -2.11 -7.00
C SER A 117 25.07 -3.48 -6.34
N ARG A 118 25.92 -4.45 -6.69
CA ARG A 118 25.80 -5.82 -6.17
C ARG A 118 25.97 -5.89 -4.65
N THR A 119 26.86 -5.08 -4.09
CA THR A 119 27.09 -4.99 -2.63
C THR A 119 25.89 -4.37 -1.94
N GLU A 120 25.41 -3.22 -2.40
CA GLU A 120 24.21 -2.55 -1.88
C GLU A 120 22.97 -3.46 -1.90
N TYR A 121 22.71 -4.13 -3.02
CA TYR A 121 21.60 -5.07 -3.14
C TYR A 121 21.67 -6.21 -2.10
N ASN A 122 22.86 -6.79 -1.93
CA ASN A 122 23.06 -7.88 -0.97
C ASN A 122 22.92 -7.40 0.48
N THR A 123 23.42 -6.21 0.80
CA THR A 123 23.24 -5.57 2.10
C THR A 123 21.76 -5.34 2.37
N LEU A 124 21.05 -4.68 1.45
CA LEU A 124 19.60 -4.44 1.59
C LEU A 124 18.85 -5.76 1.82
N LYS A 125 19.14 -6.81 1.03
CA LYS A 125 18.48 -8.12 1.15
C LYS A 125 18.77 -8.86 2.46
N LYS A 126 19.91 -8.59 3.09
CA LYS A 126 20.29 -9.21 4.36
C LYS A 126 19.52 -8.60 5.54
N TYR A 127 19.30 -7.28 5.51
CA TYR A 127 18.76 -6.54 6.65
C TYR A 127 17.28 -6.16 6.49
N LEU A 128 16.74 -6.10 5.26
CA LEU A 128 15.33 -5.85 5.02
C LEU A 128 14.56 -7.17 5.01
N ASP A 129 13.74 -7.38 6.05
CA ASP A 129 12.91 -8.58 6.16
C ASP A 129 11.74 -8.53 5.17
N ARG A 130 11.29 -9.71 4.71
CA ARG A 130 10.16 -9.81 3.77
C ARG A 130 8.88 -9.28 4.39
N ASP A 131 8.63 -9.60 5.66
CA ASP A 131 7.37 -9.24 6.33
C ASP A 131 7.33 -7.73 6.62
N GLU A 132 8.49 -7.12 6.89
CA GLU A 132 8.64 -5.66 6.99
C GLU A 132 8.33 -4.97 5.66
N LEU A 133 8.94 -5.47 4.57
CA LEU A 133 8.65 -4.97 3.24
C LEU A 133 7.17 -5.19 2.87
N GLU A 134 6.56 -6.32 3.24
CA GLU A 134 5.15 -6.61 3.00
C GLU A 134 4.21 -5.59 3.66
N ASN A 135 4.57 -5.07 4.84
CA ASN A 135 3.77 -4.05 5.52
C ASN A 135 3.83 -2.68 4.84
N GLU A 136 4.92 -2.39 4.12
CA GLU A 136 5.22 -1.09 3.51
C GLU A 136 5.07 -1.09 1.98
N ILE A 137 4.98 -2.25 1.33
CA ILE A 137 5.06 -2.36 -0.14
C ILE A 137 3.96 -1.59 -0.88
N ASP A 138 2.83 -1.37 -0.22
CA ASP A 138 1.71 -0.59 -0.76
C ASP A 138 1.95 0.92 -0.71
N GLU A 139 2.83 1.40 0.18
CA GLU A 139 3.24 2.81 0.30
C GLU A 139 4.41 3.15 -0.66
N ILE A 140 5.08 2.12 -1.21
CA ILE A 140 6.23 2.31 -2.10
C ILE A 140 5.73 2.52 -3.54
N ASP A 141 5.98 3.70 -4.10
CA ASP A 141 5.78 3.96 -5.52
C ASP A 141 6.84 3.22 -6.34
N LEU A 142 6.45 2.09 -6.93
CA LEU A 142 7.31 1.28 -7.79
C LEU A 142 7.39 1.83 -9.23
N LEU A 143 6.59 2.82 -9.61
CA LEU A 143 6.56 3.39 -10.97
C LEU A 143 7.55 4.53 -11.11
N ASP A 144 7.68 5.39 -10.09
CA ASP A 144 8.67 6.45 -10.06
C ASP A 144 10.06 5.92 -9.66
N GLU A 145 10.94 5.73 -10.66
CA GLU A 145 12.31 5.28 -10.42
C GLU A 145 13.12 6.27 -9.56
N GLY A 146 12.84 7.58 -9.62
CA GLY A 146 13.55 8.59 -8.84
C GLY A 146 13.25 8.48 -7.34
N SER A 147 11.97 8.46 -6.99
CA SER A 147 11.50 8.23 -5.62
C SER A 147 11.99 6.88 -5.06
N LEU A 148 11.93 5.83 -5.87
CA LEU A 148 12.41 4.50 -5.49
C LEU A 148 13.92 4.49 -5.19
N ILE A 149 14.75 5.10 -6.04
CA ILE A 149 16.21 5.22 -5.79
C ILE A 149 16.47 5.96 -4.47
N GLY A 150 15.76 7.07 -4.23
CA GLY A 150 15.88 7.84 -2.99
C GLY A 150 15.56 6.99 -1.76
N SER A 151 14.44 6.28 -1.78
CA SER A 151 14.04 5.37 -0.71
C SER A 151 15.07 4.25 -0.46
N LEU A 152 15.59 3.63 -1.53
CA LEU A 152 16.59 2.57 -1.42
C LEU A 152 17.90 3.08 -0.81
N LYS A 153 18.39 4.24 -1.26
CA LYS A 153 19.61 4.86 -0.72
C LYS A 153 19.46 5.27 0.74
N HIS A 154 18.29 5.82 1.10
CA HIS A 154 17.98 6.16 2.49
C HIS A 154 18.03 4.91 3.38
N ARG A 155 17.38 3.81 2.97
CA ARG A 155 17.44 2.53 3.71
C ARG A 155 18.87 2.00 3.87
N LEU A 156 19.67 2.06 2.82
CA LEU A 156 21.08 1.66 2.88
C LEU A 156 21.89 2.52 3.85
N SER A 157 21.66 3.84 3.85
CA SER A 157 22.32 4.75 4.79
C SER A 157 21.94 4.44 6.24
N ILE A 158 20.68 4.10 6.51
CA ILE A 158 20.26 3.68 7.86
C ILE A 158 20.97 2.39 8.26
N ILE A 159 21.01 1.41 7.36
CA ILE A 159 21.68 0.12 7.62
C ILE A 159 23.17 0.33 7.89
N ALA A 160 23.82 1.23 7.15
CA ALA A 160 25.22 1.59 7.34
C ALA A 160 25.46 2.30 8.68
N ASN A 161 24.64 3.30 9.02
CA ASN A 161 24.74 4.02 10.30
C ASN A 161 24.42 3.11 11.50
N ALA A 162 23.52 2.13 11.33
CA ALA A 162 23.20 1.16 12.36
C ALA A 162 24.23 0.03 12.47
N ASN A 163 25.23 -0.04 11.60
CA ASN A 163 26.28 -1.03 11.65
C ASN A 163 27.59 -0.35 11.27
N GLU A 164 28.17 0.46 12.15
CA GLU A 164 29.42 1.22 11.93
C GLU A 164 30.68 0.38 11.55
N ASP A 165 30.51 -0.87 11.13
CA ASP A 165 31.48 -1.75 10.49
C ASP A 165 31.01 -2.31 9.11
N ILE A 166 30.13 -1.64 8.36
CA ILE A 166 30.02 -1.91 6.91
C ILE A 166 31.05 -1.05 6.18
N ASP A 167 32.27 -1.58 6.19
CA ASP A 167 33.45 -1.09 5.47
C ASP A 167 33.19 -1.12 3.95
N ILE A 168 32.72 0.00 3.39
CA ILE A 168 32.73 0.27 1.95
C ILE A 168 34.00 1.08 1.71
N ASP A 169 35.07 0.35 1.34
CA ASP A 169 36.49 0.78 1.24
C ASP A 169 37.19 1.01 2.59
N LYS A 170 38.01 0.05 3.06
CA LYS A 170 39.45 0.06 2.76
C LYS A 170 40.25 -1.15 3.23
N GLU A 171 41.31 -1.42 2.46
CA GLU A 171 42.54 -2.05 2.94
C GLU A 171 43.07 -1.41 4.24
N LYS A 172 43.55 -2.30 5.14
CA LYS A 172 44.53 -2.06 6.22
C LYS A 172 44.12 -1.19 7.42
N GLY A 173 43.85 -1.89 8.54
CA GLY A 173 44.65 -1.75 9.77
C GLY A 173 44.03 -0.94 10.93
N GLY A 174 44.05 -1.56 12.13
CA GLY A 174 44.06 -0.87 13.43
C GLY A 174 42.81 -1.07 14.29
N VAL A 175 42.90 -1.96 15.29
CA VAL A 175 41.91 -2.12 16.36
C VAL A 175 42.12 -1.03 17.41
N GLY A 176 41.16 -0.12 17.54
CA GLY A 176 40.97 0.77 18.68
C GLY A 176 39.48 0.75 19.04
N GLU A 177 39.15 0.69 20.34
CA GLU A 177 37.76 0.72 20.82
C GLU A 177 37.06 1.99 20.30
N LYS A 178 36.10 1.81 19.37
CA LYS A 178 35.28 2.90 18.83
C LYS A 178 34.25 3.33 19.89
N GLU A 179 34.12 4.63 20.08
CA GLU A 179 33.15 5.26 20.99
C GLU A 179 31.73 5.11 20.44
N LYS A 180 30.77 4.59 21.23
CA LYS A 180 29.39 4.37 20.77
C LYS A 180 28.73 5.67 20.28
N THR A 181 28.03 5.59 19.15
CA THR A 181 27.21 6.68 18.60
C THR A 181 26.08 7.07 19.55
N GLU A 182 25.54 8.28 19.37
CA GLU A 182 24.36 8.71 20.16
C GLU A 182 23.15 7.80 19.92
N LYS A 183 23.01 7.24 18.72
CA LYS A 183 21.91 6.34 18.39
C LYS A 183 22.06 4.97 19.07
N GLU A 184 23.29 4.46 19.17
CA GLU A 184 23.58 3.26 19.96
C GLU A 184 23.31 3.48 21.45
N LYS A 185 23.67 4.66 21.99
CA LYS A 185 23.32 5.03 23.36
C LYS A 185 21.80 5.10 23.56
N GLU A 186 21.05 5.60 22.57
CA GLU A 186 19.59 5.59 22.59
C GLU A 186 19.03 4.17 22.59
N TYR A 187 19.60 3.27 21.78
CA TYR A 187 19.20 1.87 21.73
C TYR A 187 19.55 1.11 23.02
N ASP A 188 20.67 1.44 23.68
CA ASP A 188 20.99 0.92 25.02
C ASP A 188 19.92 1.36 26.03
N ARG A 189 19.56 2.66 26.05
CA ARG A 189 18.48 3.19 26.91
C ARG A 189 17.13 2.52 26.62
N PHE A 190 16.84 2.26 25.35
CA PHE A 190 15.65 1.51 24.94
C PHE A 190 15.64 0.09 25.50
N ASN A 191 16.75 -0.64 25.39
CA ASN A 191 16.86 -1.99 25.94
C ASN A 191 16.76 -2.01 27.45
N GLU A 192 17.40 -1.07 28.15
CA GLU A 192 17.24 -0.93 29.59
C GLU A 192 15.79 -0.69 30.01
N TRP A 193 15.06 0.14 29.26
CA TRP A 193 13.64 0.37 29.51
C TRP A 193 12.82 -0.91 29.32
N VAL A 194 13.09 -1.68 28.26
CA VAL A 194 12.45 -2.99 28.01
C VAL A 194 12.67 -3.94 29.19
N ASP A 195 13.92 -4.06 29.64
CA ASP A 195 14.28 -4.96 30.74
C ASP A 195 13.65 -4.56 32.07
N LYS A 196 13.57 -3.26 32.36
CA LYS A 196 13.01 -2.72 33.61
C LYS A 196 11.48 -2.73 33.63
N THR A 197 10.85 -2.42 32.50
CA THR A 197 9.41 -2.07 32.45
C THR A 197 8.57 -3.19 31.87
N ILE A 198 9.08 -3.89 30.85
CA ILE A 198 8.35 -4.92 30.10
C ILE A 198 9.20 -6.19 29.87
N PRO A 199 9.77 -6.78 30.94
CA PRO A 199 10.67 -7.93 30.81
C PRO A 199 10.01 -9.14 30.14
N GLU A 200 8.69 -9.26 30.21
CA GLU A 200 7.90 -10.29 29.52
C GLU A 200 8.14 -10.33 28.00
N LEU A 201 8.47 -9.17 27.40
CA LEU A 201 8.77 -9.07 25.98
C LEU A 201 10.03 -9.85 25.58
N ARG A 202 10.97 -10.05 26.52
CA ARG A 202 12.20 -10.84 26.31
C ARG A 202 11.94 -12.33 26.11
N LYS A 203 10.73 -12.80 26.41
CA LYS A 203 10.33 -14.21 26.18
C LYS A 203 10.06 -14.51 24.69
N ILE A 204 9.91 -13.49 23.84
CA ILE A 204 9.80 -13.65 22.39
C ILE A 204 11.19 -13.90 21.78
N LYS A 205 11.31 -14.90 20.91
CA LYS A 205 12.61 -15.39 20.41
C LYS A 205 13.46 -14.33 19.69
N LYS A 206 12.89 -13.58 18.74
CA LYS A 206 13.62 -12.53 18.03
C LYS A 206 13.29 -11.17 18.62
N GLN A 207 14.29 -10.54 19.23
CA GLN A 207 14.20 -9.19 19.78
C GLN A 207 14.48 -8.14 18.70
N ILE A 208 14.05 -6.91 18.93
CA ILE A 208 14.32 -5.77 18.03
C ILE A 208 15.83 -5.55 17.97
N THR A 209 16.40 -5.62 16.78
CA THR A 209 17.82 -5.32 16.50
C THR A 209 18.06 -3.81 16.44
N PHE A 210 19.32 -3.39 16.52
CA PHE A 210 19.66 -1.97 16.45
C PHE A 210 19.25 -1.33 15.10
N SER A 211 19.41 -2.05 13.99
CA SER A 211 18.96 -1.59 12.67
C SER A 211 17.44 -1.43 12.59
N GLU A 212 16.69 -2.40 13.11
CA GLU A 212 15.22 -2.31 13.17
C GLU A 212 14.79 -1.15 14.06
N TYR A 213 15.47 -0.94 15.20
CA TYR A 213 15.20 0.20 16.07
C TYR A 213 15.42 1.56 15.38
N CYS A 214 16.50 1.67 14.58
CA CYS A 214 16.74 2.88 13.79
C CYS A 214 15.61 3.15 12.79
N ILE A 215 15.09 2.11 12.14
CA ILE A 215 13.96 2.24 11.21
C ILE A 215 12.67 2.59 11.95
N LEU A 216 12.37 1.88 13.04
CA LEU A 216 11.18 2.11 13.86
C LEU A 216 11.07 3.56 14.34
N THR A 217 12.18 4.13 14.81
CA THR A 217 12.22 5.50 15.33
C THR A 217 12.11 6.60 14.25
N GLN A 218 12.14 6.25 12.95
CA GLN A 218 11.80 7.18 11.88
C GLN A 218 10.30 7.29 11.64
N LYS A 219 9.57 6.18 11.79
CA LYS A 219 8.13 6.11 11.49
C LYS A 219 7.25 6.35 12.72
N TYR A 220 7.72 5.99 13.90
CA TYR A 220 6.97 6.08 15.14
C TYR A 220 7.73 6.87 16.20
N ASN A 221 7.02 7.73 16.92
CA ASN A 221 7.60 8.45 18.04
C ASN A 221 7.73 7.55 19.29
N GLY A 222 8.49 8.00 20.28
CA GLY A 222 8.77 7.22 21.49
C GLY A 222 7.53 6.81 22.29
N GLU A 223 6.47 7.61 22.29
CA GLU A 223 5.21 7.29 22.99
C GLU A 223 4.46 6.17 22.28
N GLN A 224 4.35 6.27 20.94
CA GLN A 224 3.73 5.24 20.11
C GLN A 224 4.46 3.91 20.26
N ILE A 225 5.80 3.94 20.24
CA ILE A 225 6.64 2.75 20.43
C ILE A 225 6.37 2.12 21.80
N ARG A 226 6.42 2.90 22.87
CA ARG A 226 6.21 2.41 24.24
C ARG A 226 4.81 1.84 24.43
N LYS A 227 3.76 2.49 23.89
CA LYS A 227 2.38 2.01 24.00
C LYS A 227 2.24 0.61 23.40
N ILE A 228 2.61 0.43 22.13
CA ILE A 228 2.44 -0.85 21.44
C ILE A 228 3.28 -1.95 22.09
N LEU A 229 4.54 -1.67 22.48
CA LEU A 229 5.37 -2.67 23.15
C LEU A 229 4.83 -3.06 24.53
N THR A 230 4.23 -2.11 25.25
CA THR A 230 3.55 -2.38 26.53
C THR A 230 2.31 -3.23 26.32
N ASP A 231 1.49 -2.90 25.31
CA ASP A 231 0.30 -3.67 24.94
C ASP A 231 0.69 -5.12 24.56
N MET A 232 1.78 -5.28 23.81
CA MET A 232 2.34 -6.59 23.46
C MET A 232 2.83 -7.37 24.68
N ALA A 233 3.54 -6.72 25.60
CA ALA A 233 4.05 -7.36 26.81
C ALA A 233 2.92 -7.81 27.76
N ASN A 234 1.82 -7.05 27.80
CA ASN A 234 0.62 -7.39 28.58
C ASN A 234 -0.20 -8.53 27.96
N TYR A 235 0.02 -8.84 26.69
CA TYR A 235 -0.68 -9.92 26.01
C TYR A 235 -0.10 -11.28 26.41
N LYS A 236 -0.81 -11.99 27.32
CA LYS A 236 -0.35 -13.26 27.92
C LYS A 236 0.10 -14.33 26.91
N LYS A 237 -0.47 -14.37 25.70
CA LYS A 237 -0.11 -15.35 24.66
C LYS A 237 1.04 -14.87 23.75
N ALA A 238 1.54 -13.65 23.93
CA ALA A 238 2.57 -13.07 23.06
C ALA A 238 3.82 -13.95 22.92
N PRO A 239 4.39 -14.52 24.01
CA PRO A 239 5.62 -15.31 23.90
C PRO A 239 5.48 -16.61 23.09
N THR A 240 4.29 -17.20 23.04
CA THR A 240 4.04 -18.46 22.32
C THR A 240 3.45 -18.22 20.93
N GLN A 241 2.74 -17.11 20.73
CA GLN A 241 2.08 -16.78 19.47
C GLN A 241 2.99 -16.04 18.49
N TYR A 242 3.97 -15.29 18.99
CA TYR A 242 4.83 -14.45 18.16
C TYR A 242 6.29 -14.87 18.23
N THR A 243 6.97 -14.81 17.09
CA THR A 243 8.39 -15.19 16.96
C THR A 243 9.32 -13.98 16.91
N SER A 244 8.81 -12.79 16.57
CA SER A 244 9.57 -11.54 16.50
C SER A 244 8.82 -10.39 17.14
N VAL A 245 9.52 -9.62 17.97
CA VAL A 245 9.01 -8.40 18.58
C VAL A 245 8.75 -7.34 17.51
N ASN A 246 9.71 -7.09 16.61
CA ASN A 246 9.60 -6.06 15.58
C ASN A 246 8.41 -6.33 14.63
N LEU A 247 8.26 -7.58 14.16
CA LEU A 247 7.17 -7.91 13.23
C LEU A 247 5.79 -7.76 13.87
N THR A 248 5.65 -8.20 15.12
CA THR A 248 4.39 -8.04 15.84
C THR A 248 4.10 -6.58 16.15
N PHE A 249 5.14 -5.81 16.50
CA PHE A 249 5.04 -4.36 16.69
C PHE A 249 4.49 -3.70 15.43
N LEU A 250 5.09 -3.92 14.25
CA LEU A 250 4.66 -3.30 13.01
C LEU A 250 3.20 -3.62 12.67
N LYS A 251 2.77 -4.88 12.88
CA LYS A 251 1.37 -5.30 12.66
C LYS A 251 0.40 -4.56 13.59
N TRP A 252 0.76 -4.43 14.87
CA TRP A 252 -0.10 -3.78 15.87
C TRP A 252 -0.10 -2.26 15.67
N ALA A 253 1.05 -1.67 15.38
CA ALA A 253 1.18 -0.25 15.10
C ALA A 253 0.44 0.18 13.83
N LYS A 254 0.46 -0.64 12.76
CA LYS A 254 -0.35 -0.39 11.55
C LYS A 254 -1.85 -0.43 11.83
N LYS A 255 -2.30 -1.32 12.73
CA LYS A 255 -3.71 -1.38 13.12
C LYS A 255 -4.14 -0.16 13.96
N GLU A 256 -3.24 0.35 14.79
CA GLU A 256 -3.55 1.43 15.74
C GLU A 256 -3.38 2.84 15.14
N TYR A 257 -2.37 3.02 14.27
CA TYR A 257 -1.94 4.33 13.75
C TYR A 257 -1.87 4.41 12.23
N GLY A 258 -2.10 3.30 11.53
CA GLY A 258 -2.05 3.22 10.06
C GLY A 258 -3.39 3.43 9.40
#